data_AF-A0A835IDI3-F1
#
_entry.id   AF-A0A835IDI3-F1
#
_cell.length_a   1.000
_cell.length_b   1.000
_cell.length_c   1.000
_cell.angle_alpha   90.00
_cell.angle_beta   90.00
_cell.angle_gamma   90.00
#
_symmetry.space_group_name_H-M   'P 1'
#
loop_
_entity.id
_entity.type
_entity.pdbx_description
1 polymer ?
#
loop_
_entity_poly.entity_id
_entity_poly.type
_entity_poly.pdbx_seq_one_letter_code
_entity_poly.pdbx_strand_id
1 'polypeptide(L)'
;MLPTDLYLRSGPAASLRVNIRAVAQYASEYGKGKAATDDVDQCLRALEDLDSLFLRASRNDQQVSVELMKAKIFTALGALDSLLQTIPSSVLDKGKAIADAYRVKEDREPEKLDPEMQKLESLL
;
A
#
# COMPACT_ATOMS: atom_id res chain seq x y z
N MET A 1 27.41 -8.65 -1.37
CA MET A 1 26.85 -7.29 -1.40
C MET A 1 25.53 -7.40 -2.15
N LEU A 2 24.42 -7.58 -1.44
CA LEU A 2 23.10 -7.65 -2.07
C LEU A 2 22.73 -6.26 -2.59
N PRO A 3 22.09 -6.15 -3.77
CA PRO A 3 21.69 -4.87 -4.31
C PRO A 3 20.70 -4.21 -3.35
N THR A 4 20.92 -2.93 -3.05
CA THR A 4 20.00 -2.05 -2.31
C THR A 4 18.79 -1.69 -3.15
N ASP A 5 18.10 -2.70 -3.69
CA ASP A 5 16.79 -2.50 -4.30
C ASP A 5 15.81 -2.25 -3.14
N LEU A 6 15.64 -0.96 -2.85
CA LEU A 6 14.58 -0.33 -2.06
C LEU A 6 13.46 -1.32 -1.72
N TYR A 7 13.23 -1.62 -0.45
CA TYR A 7 12.14 -2.51 -0.01
C TYR A 7 10.77 -2.00 -0.50
N LEU A 8 10.68 -0.71 -0.84
CA LEU A 8 9.47 -0.08 -1.38
C LEU A 8 9.38 -0.04 -2.92
N ARG A 9 10.40 -0.51 -3.65
CA ARG A 9 10.42 -0.58 -5.13
C ARG A 9 10.18 -1.96 -5.70
N SER A 10 10.09 -2.99 -4.86
CA SER A 10 9.77 -4.37 -5.26
C SER A 10 8.52 -4.87 -4.51
N GLY A 11 7.88 -5.91 -5.04
CA GLY A 11 6.71 -6.53 -4.42
C GLY A 11 5.47 -5.62 -4.33
N PRO A 12 4.63 -5.76 -3.28
CA PRO A 12 3.37 -5.01 -3.12
C PRO A 12 3.50 -3.47 -3.10
N ALA A 13 4.68 -2.94 -2.75
CA ALA A 13 4.91 -1.49 -2.74
C ALA A 13 5.13 -0.91 -4.15
N ALA A 14 5.63 -1.72 -5.09
CA ALA A 14 5.79 -1.30 -6.49
C ALA A 14 4.43 -1.08 -7.18
N SER A 15 3.45 -1.95 -6.89
CA SER A 15 2.08 -1.80 -7.41
C SER A 15 1.36 -0.61 -6.77
N LEU A 16 1.65 -0.28 -5.50
CA LEU A 16 1.06 0.86 -4.82
C LEU A 16 1.26 2.17 -5.60
N ARG A 17 2.48 2.45 -6.06
CA ARG A 17 2.80 3.68 -6.83
C ARG A 17 1.97 3.81 -8.10
N VAL A 18 1.74 2.70 -8.80
CA VAL A 18 0.92 2.67 -10.02
C VAL A 18 -0.56 2.86 -9.65
N ASN A 19 -1.02 2.15 -8.64
CA ASN A 19 -2.42 2.18 -8.20
C ASN A 19 -2.85 3.56 -7.73
N ILE A 20 -2.07 4.24 -6.87
CA ILE A 20 -2.44 5.57 -6.35
C ILE A 20 -2.45 6.64 -7.45
N ARG A 21 -1.61 6.49 -8.49
CA ARG A 21 -1.64 7.38 -9.66
C ARG A 21 -2.86 7.18 -10.51
N ALA A 22 -3.32 5.93 -10.67
CA ALA A 22 -4.58 5.64 -11.35
C ALA A 22 -5.77 6.27 -10.60
N VAL A 23 -5.76 6.24 -9.26
CA VAL A 23 -6.77 6.92 -8.44
C VAL A 23 -6.74 8.44 -8.66
N ALA A 24 -5.55 9.06 -8.70
CA ALA A 24 -5.44 10.50 -8.98
C ALA A 24 -5.87 10.88 -10.42
N GLN A 25 -5.61 10.00 -11.39
CA GLN A 25 -6.09 10.19 -12.76
C GLN A 25 -7.63 10.13 -12.80
N TYR A 26 -8.24 9.16 -12.13
CA TYR A 26 -9.69 9.10 -11.99
C TYR A 26 -10.25 10.37 -11.32
N ALA A 27 -9.66 10.82 -10.22
CA ALA A 27 -10.07 12.05 -9.54
C ALA A 27 -9.98 13.31 -10.43
N SER A 28 -9.07 13.30 -11.42
CA SER A 28 -8.93 14.39 -12.40
C SER A 28 -10.17 14.52 -13.28
N GLU A 29 -10.84 13.42 -13.61
CA GLU A 29 -12.11 13.41 -14.38
C GLU A 29 -13.25 14.11 -13.62
N TYR A 30 -13.13 14.24 -12.29
CA TYR A 30 -14.10 14.92 -11.40
C TYR A 30 -13.62 16.29 -10.93
N GLY A 31 -12.60 16.87 -11.59
CA GLY A 31 -12.09 18.21 -11.27
C GLY A 31 -11.25 18.29 -9.99
N LYS A 32 -10.82 17.14 -9.43
CA LYS A 32 -9.97 17.06 -8.23
C LYS A 32 -8.50 16.74 -8.54
N GLY A 33 -8.11 16.80 -9.81
CA GLY A 33 -6.81 16.32 -10.29
C GLY A 33 -5.61 16.94 -9.57
N LYS A 34 -5.58 18.26 -9.38
CA LYS A 34 -4.45 18.91 -8.69
C LYS A 34 -4.30 18.42 -7.25
N ALA A 35 -5.39 18.43 -6.47
CA ALA A 35 -5.38 17.96 -5.09
C ALA A 35 -4.93 16.50 -5.01
N ALA A 36 -5.49 15.63 -5.86
CA ALA A 36 -5.13 14.23 -5.90
C ALA A 36 -3.66 13.99 -6.30
N THR A 37 -3.12 14.81 -7.21
CA THR A 37 -1.70 14.70 -7.62
C THR A 37 -0.77 15.19 -6.50
N ASP A 38 -1.15 16.26 -5.81
CA ASP A 38 -0.40 16.78 -4.64
C ASP A 38 -0.37 15.72 -3.51
N ASP A 39 -1.49 15.03 -3.26
CA ASP A 39 -1.57 13.93 -2.29
C ASP A 39 -0.70 12.72 -2.70
N VAL A 40 -0.71 12.32 -3.98
CA VAL A 40 0.18 11.26 -4.49
C VAL A 40 1.64 11.62 -4.29
N ASP A 41 2.04 12.85 -4.62
CA ASP A 41 3.41 13.32 -4.47
C ASP A 41 3.85 13.33 -3.00
N GLN A 42 2.97 13.75 -2.09
CA GLN A 42 3.24 13.71 -0.66
C GLN A 42 3.40 12.28 -0.13
N CYS A 43 2.53 11.37 -0.57
CA CYS A 43 2.61 9.96 -0.22
C CYS A 43 3.93 9.33 -0.68
N LEU A 44 4.29 9.51 -1.96
CA LEU A 44 5.51 8.94 -2.52
C LEU A 44 6.78 9.53 -1.88
N ARG A 45 6.82 10.84 -1.64
CA ARG A 45 7.95 11.47 -0.92
C ARG A 45 8.10 10.92 0.50
N ALA A 46 7.00 10.73 1.23
CA ALA A 46 7.05 10.17 2.58
C ALA A 46 7.57 8.72 2.57
N LEU A 47 7.21 7.92 1.57
CA LEU A 47 7.73 6.56 1.39
C LEU A 47 9.22 6.56 1.02
N GLU A 48 9.66 7.45 0.13
CA GLU A 48 11.09 7.60 -0.22
C GLU A 48 11.94 8.06 0.99
N ASP A 49 11.41 9.00 1.79
CA ASP A 49 12.02 9.41 3.06
C ASP A 49 12.11 8.24 4.05
N LEU A 50 11.05 7.44 4.16
CA LEU A 50 11.01 6.27 5.04
C LEU A 50 12.07 5.24 4.65
N ASP A 51 12.20 4.94 3.35
CA ASP A 51 13.25 4.03 2.88
C ASP A 51 14.66 4.57 3.16
N SER A 52 14.86 5.88 2.95
CA SER A 52 16.12 6.54 3.31
C SER A 52 16.44 6.39 4.80
N LEU A 53 15.42 6.47 5.68
CA LEU A 53 15.58 6.21 7.11
C LEU A 53 15.92 4.74 7.39
N PHE A 54 15.30 3.78 6.70
CA PHE A 54 15.66 2.37 6.83
C PHE A 54 17.10 2.09 6.42
N LEU A 55 17.55 2.66 5.30
CA LEU A 55 18.94 2.52 4.84
C LEU A 55 19.93 3.10 5.86
N ARG A 56 19.63 4.27 6.43
CA ARG A 56 20.47 4.89 7.46
C ARG A 56 20.49 4.07 8.74
N ALA A 57 19.33 3.59 9.20
CA ALA A 57 19.23 2.72 10.37
C ALA A 57 20.01 1.41 10.18
N SER A 58 19.94 0.80 8.99
CA SER A 58 20.73 -0.39 8.64
C SER A 58 22.25 -0.15 8.71
N ARG A 59 22.70 1.11 8.63
CA ARG A 59 24.10 1.52 8.78
C ARG A 59 24.44 1.97 10.20
N ASN A 60 23.57 1.71 11.18
CA ASN A 60 23.71 2.08 12.58
C ASN A 60 23.81 3.60 12.82
N ASP A 61 23.15 4.41 11.99
CA ASP A 61 23.03 5.85 12.22
C ASP A 61 22.18 6.14 13.46
N GLN A 62 22.82 6.65 14.53
CA GLN A 62 22.16 6.95 15.81
C GLN A 62 21.19 8.14 15.75
N GLN A 63 21.18 8.91 14.66
CA GLN A 63 20.23 10.01 14.48
C GLN A 63 18.86 9.53 13.99
N VAL A 64 18.75 8.27 13.56
CA VAL A 64 17.48 7.68 13.15
C VAL A 64 16.76 7.13 14.37
N SER A 65 15.50 7.54 14.56
CA SER A 65 14.64 7.02 15.61
C SER A 65 13.38 6.36 15.02
N VAL A 66 12.75 5.49 15.81
CA VAL A 66 11.49 4.84 15.44
C VAL A 66 10.37 5.88 15.28
N GLU A 67 10.40 6.96 16.05
CA GLU A 67 9.46 8.07 15.97
C GLU A 67 9.54 8.78 14.61
N LEU A 68 10.75 9.02 14.09
CA LEU A 68 10.94 9.60 12.75
C LEU A 68 10.37 8.69 11.67
N MET A 69 10.59 7.37 11.77
CA MET A 69 10.03 6.40 10.82
C MET A 69 8.50 6.38 10.88
N LYS A 70 7.92 6.32 12.09
CA LYS A 70 6.46 6.38 12.30
C LYS A 70 5.87 7.67 11.72
N ALA A 71 6.54 8.81 11.89
CA ALA A 71 6.09 10.08 11.33
C ALA A 71 6.00 10.06 9.79
N LYS A 72 6.91 9.36 9.10
CA LYS A 72 6.83 9.16 7.65
C LYS A 72 5.69 8.23 7.25
N ILE A 73 5.43 7.17 8.01
CA ILE A 73 4.26 6.30 7.81
C ILE A 73 2.95 7.11 7.97
N PHE A 74 2.82 7.89 9.04
CA PHE A 74 1.62 8.72 9.26
C PHE A 74 1.43 9.77 8.16
N THR A 75 2.52 10.38 7.68
CA THR A 75 2.45 11.29 6.52
C THR A 75 1.93 10.57 5.27
N ALA A 76 2.43 9.37 4.98
CA ALA A 76 1.98 8.59 3.83
C ALA A 76 0.51 8.17 3.97
N LEU A 77 0.08 7.72 5.15
CA LEU A 77 -1.31 7.34 5.42
C LEU A 77 -2.26 8.54 5.31
N GLY A 78 -1.90 9.70 5.87
CA GLY A 78 -2.71 10.91 5.76
C GLY A 78 -2.88 11.40 4.32
N ALA A 79 -1.83 11.24 3.49
CA ALA A 79 -1.89 11.54 2.08
C ALA A 79 -2.78 10.53 1.31
N LEU A 80 -2.73 9.24 1.65
CA LEU A 80 -3.63 8.24 1.09
C LEU A 80 -5.10 8.50 1.46
N ASP A 81 -5.38 8.83 2.72
CA ASP A 81 -6.73 9.17 3.17
C ASP A 81 -7.25 10.41 2.43
N SER A 82 -6.41 11.45 2.28
CA SER A 82 -6.76 12.67 1.54
C SER A 82 -7.04 12.37 0.06
N LEU A 83 -6.21 11.52 -0.56
CA LEU A 83 -6.43 11.05 -1.93
C LEU A 83 -7.78 10.34 -2.07
N LEU A 84 -8.15 9.47 -1.13
CA LEU A 84 -9.45 8.78 -1.17
C LEU A 84 -10.63 9.74 -1.05
N GLN A 85 -10.49 10.86 -0.32
CA GLN A 85 -11.52 11.91 -0.24
C GLN A 85 -11.72 12.67 -1.56
N THR A 86 -10.82 12.51 -2.54
CA THR A 86 -11.00 13.09 -3.88
C THR A 86 -11.95 12.28 -4.76
N ILE A 87 -12.31 11.07 -4.33
CA ILE A 87 -13.16 10.13 -5.06
C ILE A 87 -14.62 10.33 -4.64
N PRO A 88 -15.59 10.28 -5.59
CA PRO A 88 -17.00 10.29 -5.24
C PRO A 88 -17.36 9.20 -4.22
N SER A 89 -18.12 9.56 -3.18
CA SER A 89 -18.46 8.66 -2.07
C SER A 89 -19.10 7.35 -2.55
N SER A 90 -20.00 7.42 -3.54
CA SER A 90 -20.66 6.24 -4.11
C SER A 90 -19.71 5.23 -4.75
N VAL A 91 -18.54 5.67 -5.22
CA VAL A 91 -17.49 4.81 -5.78
C VAL A 91 -16.58 4.30 -4.68
N LEU A 92 -16.21 5.18 -3.75
CA LEU A 92 -15.41 4.83 -2.57
C LEU A 92 -16.11 3.75 -1.72
N ASP A 93 -17.40 3.88 -1.47
CA ASP A 93 -18.20 2.93 -0.69
C ASP A 93 -18.22 1.54 -1.35
N LYS A 94 -18.35 1.48 -2.69
CA LYS A 94 -18.25 0.23 -3.45
C LYS A 94 -16.86 -0.38 -3.35
N GLY A 95 -15.82 0.44 -3.50
CA GLY A 95 -14.43 0.01 -3.34
C GLY A 95 -14.16 -0.56 -1.95
N LYS A 96 -14.68 0.09 -0.91
CA LYS A 96 -14.59 -0.36 0.48
C LYS A 96 -15.29 -1.70 0.69
N ALA A 97 -16.51 -1.87 0.19
CA ALA A 97 -17.23 -3.14 0.28
C ALA A 97 -16.46 -4.30 -0.38
N ILE A 98 -15.81 -4.04 -1.52
CA ILE A 98 -14.95 -5.04 -2.19
C ILE A 98 -13.72 -5.34 -1.32
N ALA A 99 -12.99 -4.33 -0.86
CA ALA A 99 -11.80 -4.50 -0.03
C ALA A 99 -12.10 -5.27 1.27
N ASP A 100 -13.21 -4.93 1.93
CA ASP A 100 -13.67 -5.62 3.14
C ASP A 100 -13.96 -7.10 2.87
N ALA A 101 -14.56 -7.43 1.71
CA ALA A 101 -14.82 -8.83 1.33
C ALA A 101 -13.53 -9.64 1.08
N TYR A 102 -12.45 -9.02 0.61
CA TYR A 102 -11.14 -9.67 0.48
C TYR A 102 -10.45 -9.88 1.83
N ARG A 103 -10.60 -8.93 2.75
CA ARG A 103 -10.00 -8.99 4.10
C ARG A 103 -10.55 -10.15 4.94
N VAL A 104 -11.82 -10.52 4.75
CA VAL A 104 -12.48 -11.63 5.45
C VAL A 104 -11.96 -13.03 5.02
N LYS A 105 -11.19 -13.13 3.93
CA LYS A 105 -10.66 -14.43 3.46
C LYS A 105 -9.36 -14.87 4.13
N GLU A 106 -8.60 -13.97 4.77
CA GLU A 106 -7.34 -14.34 5.44
C GLU A 106 -7.55 -15.05 6.80
N ASP A 107 -8.71 -14.88 7.44
CA ASP A 107 -9.08 -15.54 8.70
C ASP A 107 -9.85 -16.87 8.50
N ARG A 108 -10.03 -17.32 7.26
CA ARG A 108 -10.55 -18.67 7.03
C ARG A 108 -9.38 -19.64 7.17
N GLU A 109 -9.41 -20.47 8.21
CA GLU A 109 -8.74 -21.78 8.20
C GLU A 109 -8.86 -22.38 6.79
N PRO A 110 -7.80 -22.97 6.22
CA PRO A 110 -7.84 -23.52 4.88
C PRO A 110 -9.10 -24.36 4.77
N GLU A 111 -10.00 -23.94 3.88
CA GLU A 111 -11.28 -24.58 3.66
C GLU A 111 -10.95 -26.06 3.45
N LYS A 112 -11.34 -26.94 4.40
CA LYS A 112 -10.98 -28.36 4.36
C LYS A 112 -11.34 -28.84 2.97
N LEU A 113 -10.32 -29.08 2.15
CA LEU A 113 -10.51 -29.50 0.77
C LEU A 113 -11.40 -30.73 0.81
N ASP A 114 -12.33 -30.83 -0.14
CA ASP A 114 -13.15 -32.02 -0.32
C ASP A 114 -12.24 -33.27 -0.21
N PRO A 115 -12.64 -34.31 0.54
CA PRO A 115 -11.86 -35.53 0.68
C PRO A 115 -11.39 -36.14 -0.66
N GLU A 116 -12.06 -35.86 -1.78
CA GLU A 116 -11.55 -36.25 -3.11
C GLU A 116 -10.32 -35.44 -3.56
N MET A 117 -10.26 -34.14 -3.27
CA MET A 117 -9.11 -33.30 -3.62
C MET A 117 -7.88 -33.59 -2.75
N GLN A 118 -8.09 -33.93 -1.47
CA GLN A 118 -6.98 -34.36 -0.59
C GLN A 118 -6.32 -35.65 -1.06
N LYS A 119 -7.12 -36.58 -1.63
CA LYS A 119 -6.58 -37.80 -2.25
C LYS A 119 -5.72 -37.50 -3.46
N LEU A 120 -6.09 -36.49 -4.27
CA LEU A 120 -5.32 -36.12 -5.45
C LEU A 120 -3.96 -35.48 -5.08
N GLU A 121 -3.88 -34.68 -4.02
CA GLU A 121 -2.61 -34.14 -3.53
C GLU A 121 -1.67 -35.22 -3.01
N SER A 122 -2.21 -36.28 -2.39
CA SER A 122 -1.39 -37.40 -1.88
C SER A 122 -0.76 -38.28 -2.98
N LEU A 123 -1.09 -38.03 -4.25
CA LEU A 123 -0.58 -38.75 -5.42
C LEU A 123 0.49 -37.97 -6.21
N LEU A 124 0.80 -36.74 -5.80
CA LEU A 124 1.85 -35.89 -6.38
C LEU A 124 3.08 -35.83 -5.45
#